data_AF-A0A1G3AQ02-F1
#
_entry.id   AF-A0A1G3AQ02-F1
#
_cell.length_a   1.000
_cell.length_b   1.000
_cell.length_c   1.000
_cell.angle_alpha   90.00
_cell.angle_beta   90.00
_cell.angle_gamma   90.00
#
_symmetry.space_group_name_H-M   'P 1'
#
loop_
_entity.id
_entity.type
_entity.pdbx_description
1 polymer ?
#
loop_
_entity_poly.entity_id
_entity_poly.type
_entity_poly.pdbx_seq_one_letter_code
_entity_poly.pdbx_strand_id
1 'polypeptide(L)'
;MQNKIENLFKEFFAFDKNIPSNPSNPWQPPTDVYETPDEIVVKMSISGIKSDDIHVAFSNDILTISGYIPDTSHHEKTCFYLVEIRYGYFERSIFIPKPVVSDNIQATYKDGFLQIILPKTKQQPSETFSVKINYKQ
;
A
#
# COMPACT_ATOMS: atom_id res chain seq x y z
N MET A 1 -12.98 4.19 -17.25
CA MET A 1 -12.78 3.95 -15.80
C MET A 1 -11.38 4.33 -15.33
N GLN A 2 -10.30 4.08 -16.10
CA GLN A 2 -8.92 4.49 -15.75
C GLN A 2 -8.78 5.96 -15.31
N ASN A 3 -9.35 6.90 -16.07
CA ASN A 3 -9.19 8.33 -15.81
C ASN A 3 -9.78 8.80 -14.46
N LYS A 4 -10.74 8.06 -13.88
CA LYS A 4 -11.36 8.41 -12.61
C LYS A 4 -10.42 8.13 -11.44
N ILE A 5 -9.67 7.04 -11.53
CA ILE A 5 -8.67 6.63 -10.53
C ILE A 5 -7.45 7.55 -10.61
N GLU A 6 -6.97 7.84 -11.82
CA GLU A 6 -5.89 8.82 -12.02
C GLU A 6 -6.25 10.22 -11.51
N ASN A 7 -7.49 10.67 -11.71
CA ASN A 7 -7.94 11.96 -11.17
C ASN A 7 -8.09 11.92 -9.64
N LEU A 8 -8.58 10.82 -9.06
CA LEU A 8 -8.65 10.66 -7.60
C LEU A 8 -7.25 10.71 -6.97
N PHE A 9 -6.28 10.05 -7.61
CA PHE A 9 -4.87 10.10 -7.20
C PHE A 9 -4.31 11.50 -7.34
N LYS A 10 -4.53 12.19 -8.47
CA LYS A 10 -4.10 13.59 -8.64
C LYS A 10 -4.70 14.52 -7.60
N GLU A 11 -5.97 14.37 -7.23
CA GLU A 11 -6.62 15.17 -6.18
C GLU A 11 -6.06 14.85 -4.79
N PHE A 12 -5.76 13.58 -4.51
CA PHE A 12 -5.14 13.15 -3.26
C PHE A 12 -3.70 13.67 -3.11
N PHE A 13 -2.90 13.61 -4.18
CA PHE A 13 -1.52 14.11 -4.22
C PHE A 13 -1.41 15.63 -4.41
N ALA A 14 -2.47 16.30 -4.92
CA ALA A 14 -2.53 17.76 -4.99
C ALA A 14 -2.65 18.42 -3.61
N PHE A 15 -2.91 17.64 -2.56
CA PHE A 15 -2.98 18.13 -1.19
C PHE A 15 -1.60 18.42 -0.57
N ASP A 16 -0.53 17.84 -1.12
CA ASP A 16 0.84 18.15 -0.69
C ASP A 16 1.63 18.81 -1.82
N LYS A 17 1.76 20.14 -1.73
CA LYS A 17 2.43 20.99 -2.72
C LYS A 17 3.94 20.75 -2.83
N ASN A 18 4.52 19.89 -1.98
CA ASN A 18 5.95 19.60 -1.96
C ASN A 18 6.32 18.26 -2.63
N ILE A 19 5.35 17.48 -3.12
CA ILE A 19 5.63 16.21 -3.80
C ILE A 19 5.88 16.48 -5.29
N PRO A 20 7.08 16.17 -5.83
CA PRO A 20 7.34 16.30 -7.27
C PRO A 20 6.34 15.44 -8.06
N SER A 21 5.98 15.89 -9.26
CA SER A 21 5.08 15.18 -10.18
C SER A 21 5.37 13.67 -10.20
N ASN A 22 4.35 12.87 -9.84
CA ASN A 22 4.39 11.41 -9.68
C ASN A 22 5.34 10.73 -10.69
N PRO A 23 6.46 10.11 -10.26
CA PRO A 23 7.38 9.46 -11.19
C PRO A 23 6.66 8.33 -11.92
N SER A 24 6.99 8.09 -13.19
CA SER A 24 6.39 7.03 -14.00
C SER A 24 6.57 5.62 -13.45
N ASN A 25 7.44 5.44 -12.44
CA ASN A 25 7.66 4.19 -11.73
C ASN A 25 8.21 4.47 -10.31
N PRO A 26 7.36 4.70 -9.30
CA PRO A 26 7.81 4.87 -7.91
C PRO A 26 8.50 3.61 -7.40
N TRP A 27 9.51 3.76 -6.55
CA TRP A 27 10.11 2.59 -5.91
C TRP A 27 9.14 2.01 -4.88
N GLN A 28 9.22 0.70 -4.66
CA GLN A 28 8.29 -0.02 -3.81
C GLN A 28 9.02 -0.61 -2.61
N PRO A 29 8.66 -0.24 -1.37
CA PRO A 29 9.29 -0.80 -0.19
C PRO A 29 8.99 -2.29 -0.03
N PRO A 30 9.90 -3.07 0.59
CA PRO A 30 9.64 -4.46 0.94
C PRO A 30 8.37 -4.57 1.77
N THR A 31 7.50 -5.50 1.38
CA THR A 31 6.14 -5.61 1.94
C THR A 31 5.72 -7.07 2.03
N ASP A 32 5.27 -7.47 3.22
CA ASP A 32 4.59 -8.73 3.46
C ASP A 32 3.08 -8.50 3.50
N VAL A 33 2.33 -9.41 2.88
CA VAL A 33 0.86 -9.43 2.93
C VAL A 33 0.45 -10.84 3.31
N TYR A 34 -0.31 -10.96 4.39
CA TYR A 34 -0.79 -12.25 4.86
C TYR A 34 -2.20 -12.13 5.43
N GLU A 35 -2.87 -13.27 5.53
CA GLU A 35 -4.24 -13.36 6.02
C GLU A 35 -4.30 -14.30 7.23
N THR A 36 -5.07 -13.91 8.23
CA THR A 36 -5.50 -14.76 9.36
C THR A 36 -6.99 -15.12 9.17
N PRO A 37 -7.61 -15.95 10.03
CA PRO A 37 -9.05 -16.20 9.96
C PRO A 37 -9.94 -14.95 10.03
N ASP A 38 -9.46 -13.87 10.67
CA ASP A 38 -10.27 -12.69 10.96
C ASP A 38 -9.85 -11.43 10.18
N GLU A 39 -8.62 -11.35 9.70
CA GLU A 39 -8.07 -10.12 9.13
C GLU A 39 -7.04 -10.38 8.02
N ILE A 40 -6.83 -9.36 7.20
CA ILE A 40 -5.68 -9.25 6.29
C ILE A 40 -4.70 -8.26 6.91
N VAL A 41 -3.42 -8.61 6.94
CA VAL A 41 -2.36 -7.77 7.49
C VAL A 41 -1.37 -7.43 6.39
N VAL A 42 -1.05 -6.15 6.27
CA VAL A 42 0.00 -5.62 5.41
C VAL A 42 1.09 -5.05 6.29
N LYS A 43 2.31 -5.56 6.16
CA LYS A 43 3.49 -5.09 6.89
C LYS A 43 4.54 -4.60 5.90
N MET A 44 4.94 -3.34 6.01
CA MET A 44 5.86 -2.69 5.09
C MET A 44 7.06 -2.11 5.83
N SER A 45 8.25 -2.36 5.30
CA SER A 45 9.51 -1.82 5.85
C SER A 45 9.78 -0.43 5.29
N ILE A 46 9.53 0.61 6.08
CA ILE A 46 9.78 2.01 5.72
C ILE A 46 10.50 2.66 6.90
N SER A 47 11.76 3.05 6.72
CA SER A 47 12.55 3.69 7.78
C SER A 47 13.01 5.09 7.37
N GLY A 48 13.35 5.92 8.36
CA GLY A 48 13.91 7.25 8.11
C GLY A 48 12.88 8.38 7.93
N ILE A 49 11.59 8.12 8.14
CA ILE A 49 10.52 9.14 8.08
C ILE A 49 9.58 9.07 9.28
N LYS A 50 8.81 10.15 9.48
CA LYS A 50 7.75 10.20 10.50
C LYS A 50 6.48 9.56 9.97
N SER A 51 5.59 9.16 10.89
CA SER A 51 4.26 8.64 10.53
C SER A 51 3.47 9.61 9.65
N ASP A 52 3.63 10.91 9.90
CA ASP A 52 2.87 11.97 9.25
C ASP A 52 3.26 12.14 7.77
N ASP A 53 4.43 11.61 7.38
CA ASP A 53 4.94 11.60 6.01
C ASP A 53 4.49 10.34 5.23
N ILE A 54 3.66 9.48 5.85
CA ILE A 54 3.12 8.25 5.26
C ILE A 54 1.63 8.44 5.02
N HIS A 55 1.22 8.23 3.77
CA HIS A 55 -0.18 8.25 3.38
C HIS A 55 -0.68 6.83 3.13
N VAL A 56 -1.86 6.53 3.65
CA VAL A 56 -2.55 5.25 3.46
C VAL A 56 -3.96 5.54 2.98
N ALA A 57 -4.35 4.95 1.86
CA ALA A 57 -5.67 5.07 1.27
C ALA A 57 -6.21 3.69 0.91
N PHE A 58 -7.51 3.46 1.13
CA PHE A 58 -8.18 2.24 0.71
C PHE A 58 -9.42 2.58 -0.11
N SER A 59 -9.46 2.13 -1.37
CA SER A 59 -10.58 2.40 -2.29
C SER A 59 -10.66 1.33 -3.36
N ASN A 60 -11.88 0.90 -3.71
CA ASN A 60 -12.14 -0.13 -4.74
C ASN A 60 -11.29 -1.39 -4.55
N ASP A 61 -11.23 -1.89 -3.31
CA ASP A 61 -10.44 -3.08 -2.92
C ASP A 61 -8.92 -2.93 -3.13
N ILE A 62 -8.42 -1.71 -3.32
CA ILE A 62 -7.00 -1.40 -3.46
C ILE A 62 -6.54 -0.60 -2.25
N LEU A 63 -5.55 -1.14 -1.54
CA LEU A 63 -4.79 -0.44 -0.51
C LEU A 63 -3.56 0.22 -1.15
N THR A 64 -3.51 1.55 -1.12
CA THR A 64 -2.38 2.34 -1.60
C THR A 64 -1.64 2.95 -0.42
N ILE A 65 -0.32 2.77 -0.39
CA ILE A 65 0.59 3.30 0.63
C ILE A 65 1.64 4.12 -0.11
N SER A 66 1.83 5.37 0.28
CA SER A 66 2.78 6.29 -0.37
C SER A 66 3.43 7.25 0.61
N GLY A 67 4.49 7.91 0.17
CA GLY A 67 5.22 8.90 0.96
C GLY A 67 6.54 9.30 0.29
N TYR A 68 7.36 10.07 1.00
CA TYR A 68 8.65 10.53 0.51
C TYR A 68 9.72 10.41 1.59
N ILE A 69 10.82 9.71 1.28
CA ILE A 69 11.98 9.61 2.18
C ILE A 69 13.02 10.64 1.73
N PRO A 70 13.30 11.71 2.50
CA PRO A 70 14.34 12.66 2.14
C PRO A 70 15.74 12.05 2.27
N ASP A 71 16.63 12.37 1.34
CA ASP A 71 18.07 12.15 1.54
C ASP A 71 18.64 13.35 2.30
N THR A 72 18.92 13.17 3.59
CA THR A 72 19.50 14.21 4.44
C THR A 72 21.03 14.18 4.44
N SER A 73 21.65 13.38 3.58
CA SER A 73 23.09 13.18 3.56
C SER A 73 23.80 14.32 2.85
N HIS A 74 24.83 14.88 3.47
CA HIS A 74 25.71 15.87 2.83
C HIS A 74 26.92 15.18 2.22
N HIS A 75 26.80 14.76 0.96
CA HIS A 75 27.84 14.06 0.22
C HIS A 75 28.75 15.02 -0.55
N GLU A 76 29.62 15.75 0.16
CA GLU A 76 30.69 16.53 -0.48
C GLU A 76 32.00 15.74 -0.50
N LYS A 77 32.71 15.73 -1.65
CA LYS A 77 34.02 15.05 -1.82
C LYS A 77 34.05 13.60 -1.30
N THR A 78 32.95 12.87 -1.48
CA THR A 78 32.77 11.52 -0.94
C THR A 78 32.93 10.46 -2.05
N CYS A 79 33.67 9.38 -1.77
CA CYS A 79 33.73 8.19 -2.62
C CYS A 79 32.82 7.12 -2.05
N PHE A 80 31.86 6.63 -2.84
CA PHE A 80 30.95 5.56 -2.41
C PHE A 80 31.53 4.20 -2.73
N TYR A 81 31.49 3.30 -1.75
CA TYR A 81 31.79 1.88 -1.96
C TYR A 81 30.53 1.06 -2.29
N LEU A 82 29.35 1.49 -1.80
CA LEU A 82 28.06 0.82 -1.99
C LEU A 82 26.90 1.79 -1.71
N VAL A 83 25.79 1.65 -2.45
CA VAL A 83 24.57 2.47 -2.29
C VAL A 83 23.32 1.59 -2.41
N GLU A 84 22.73 1.22 -1.27
CA GLU A 84 21.54 0.35 -1.20
C GLU A 84 20.32 1.04 -0.58
N ILE A 85 20.53 2.11 0.19
CA ILE A 85 19.45 2.87 0.82
C ILE A 85 18.69 3.64 -0.27
N ARG A 86 17.37 3.47 -0.29
CA ARG A 86 16.48 4.16 -1.23
C ARG A 86 15.93 5.42 -0.58
N TYR A 87 16.04 6.53 -1.29
CA TYR A 87 15.41 7.81 -0.96
C TYR A 87 14.46 8.23 -2.08
N GLY A 88 13.61 9.19 -1.78
CA GLY A 88 12.62 9.76 -2.69
C GLY A 88 11.22 9.19 -2.50
N TYR A 89 10.35 9.49 -3.48
CA TYR A 89 8.95 9.10 -3.48
C TYR A 89 8.78 7.59 -3.62
N PHE A 90 7.97 7.00 -2.73
CA PHE A 90 7.56 5.60 -2.80
C PHE A 90 6.05 5.48 -2.93
N GLU A 91 5.62 4.41 -3.58
CA GLU A 91 4.21 4.03 -3.66
C GLU A 91 4.09 2.52 -3.83
N ARG A 92 3.14 1.91 -3.12
CA ARG A 92 2.74 0.53 -3.35
C ARG A 92 1.23 0.43 -3.32
N SER A 93 0.66 -0.18 -4.35
CA SER A 93 -0.76 -0.51 -4.44
C SER A 93 -0.95 -2.02 -4.36
N ILE A 94 -1.83 -2.46 -3.47
CA ILE A 94 -2.06 -3.87 -3.12
C ILE A 94 -3.55 -4.15 -3.30
N PHE A 95 -3.89 -5.12 -4.13
CA PHE A 95 -5.26 -5.60 -4.25
C PHE A 95 -5.62 -6.50 -3.07
N ILE A 96 -6.77 -6.21 -2.44
CA ILE A 96 -7.31 -6.92 -1.28
C ILE A 96 -8.46 -7.81 -1.77
N PRO A 97 -8.26 -9.13 -1.87
CA PRO A 97 -9.19 -10.01 -2.57
C PRO A 97 -10.46 -10.37 -1.78
N LYS A 98 -10.60 -9.87 -0.53
CA LYS A 98 -11.73 -10.19 0.34
C LYS A 98 -12.38 -8.92 0.88
N PRO A 99 -13.71 -8.93 1.10
CA PRO A 99 -14.39 -7.79 1.70
C PRO A 99 -13.88 -7.51 3.13
N VAL A 100 -13.57 -6.25 3.40
CA VAL A 100 -13.09 -5.77 4.70
C VAL A 100 -14.02 -4.71 5.28
N VAL A 101 -14.02 -4.56 6.60
CA VAL A 101 -14.76 -3.50 7.28
C VAL A 101 -13.90 -2.23 7.23
N SER A 102 -14.11 -1.41 6.20
CA SER A 102 -13.29 -0.23 5.89
C SER A 102 -13.13 0.73 7.07
N ASP A 103 -14.19 0.94 7.84
CA ASP A 103 -14.22 1.88 8.96
C ASP A 103 -13.36 1.43 10.15
N ASN A 104 -12.95 0.15 10.15
CA ASN A 104 -12.14 -0.46 11.20
C ASN A 104 -10.72 -0.79 10.73
N ILE A 105 -10.27 -0.26 9.58
CA ILE A 105 -8.88 -0.39 9.17
C ILE A 105 -8.00 0.40 10.15
N GLN A 106 -6.95 -0.25 10.65
CA GLN A 106 -6.01 0.36 11.60
C GLN A 106 -4.60 0.35 11.03
N ALA A 107 -3.86 1.44 11.24
CA ALA A 107 -2.47 1.54 10.86
C ALA A 107 -1.61 1.87 12.09
N THR A 108 -0.52 1.14 12.28
CA THR A 108 0.49 1.40 13.31
C THR A 108 1.84 1.54 12.63
N TYR A 109 2.58 2.59 12.96
CA TYR A 109 3.96 2.77 12.53
C TYR A 109 4.89 2.73 13.74
N LYS A 110 5.80 1.76 13.76
CA LYS A 110 6.72 1.55 14.87
C LYS A 110 8.01 0.91 14.39
N ASP A 111 9.15 1.39 14.88
CA ASP A 111 10.48 0.83 14.64
C ASP A 111 10.83 0.66 13.14
N GLY A 112 10.35 1.57 12.29
CA GLY A 112 10.56 1.52 10.83
C GLY A 112 9.66 0.52 10.08
N PHE A 113 8.59 0.04 10.74
CA PHE A 113 7.59 -0.82 10.11
C PHE A 113 6.21 -0.18 10.19
N LEU A 114 5.57 -0.07 9.03
CA LEU A 114 4.15 0.22 8.91
C LEU A 114 3.39 -1.10 8.92
N GLN A 115 2.45 -1.26 9.85
CA GLN A 115 1.51 -2.38 9.87
C GLN A 115 0.09 -1.85 9.68
N ILE A 116 -0.61 -2.40 8.69
CA ILE A 116 -2.01 -2.09 8.40
C ILE A 116 -2.83 -3.36 8.61
N ILE A 117 -3.83 -3.27 9.46
CA ILE A 117 -4.77 -4.35 9.75
C ILE A 117 -6.08 -4.02 9.06
N LEU A 118 -6.55 -4.94 8.21
CA LEU A 118 -7.82 -4.86 7.51
C LEU A 118 -8.73 -5.99 8.00
N PRO A 119 -9.64 -5.71 8.97
CA PRO A 119 -10.56 -6.72 9.47
C PRO A 119 -11.48 -7.22 8.37
N LYS A 120 -11.59 -8.53 8.21
CA LYS A 120 -12.50 -9.12 7.22
C LYS A 120 -13.93 -8.93 7.66
N THR A 121 -14.81 -8.72 6.68
CA THR A 121 -16.24 -8.79 6.94
C THR A 121 -16.59 -10.21 7.36
N LYS A 122 -17.40 -10.38 8.40
CA LYS A 122 -17.97 -11.69 8.75
C LYS A 122 -18.88 -12.14 7.60
N GLN A 123 -18.32 -12.90 6.66
CA GLN A 123 -19.13 -13.55 5.63
C GLN A 123 -19.87 -14.73 6.27
N GLN A 124 -21.17 -14.86 5.96
CA GLN A 124 -21.85 -16.15 6.10
C GLN A 124 -21.04 -17.20 5.33
N PRO A 125 -20.95 -18.46 5.82
CA PRO A 125 -20.27 -19.52 5.09
C PRO A 125 -20.80 -19.54 3.66
N SER A 126 -19.92 -19.39 2.68
CA SER A 126 -20.29 -19.46 1.27
C SER A 126 -20.94 -20.83 1.01
N GLU A 127 -22.20 -20.83 0.58
CA GLU A 127 -22.87 -22.06 0.17
C GLU A 127 -22.13 -22.66 -1.03
N THR A 128 -21.56 -23.85 -0.85
CA THR A 128 -20.96 -24.62 -1.93
C THR A 128 -22.09 -25.25 -2.74
N PHE A 129 -22.24 -24.83 -4.00
CA PHE A 129 -23.18 -25.47 -4.92
C PHE A 129 -22.45 -26.42 -5.86
N SER A 130 -22.86 -27.68 -5.88
CA SER A 130 -22.41 -28.66 -6.87
C SER A 130 -23.10 -28.40 -8.21
N VAL A 131 -22.32 -28.03 -9.23
CA VAL A 131 -22.83 -27.87 -10.60
C VAL A 131 -22.76 -29.21 -11.32
N LYS A 132 -23.91 -29.74 -11.77
CA LYS A 132 -23.96 -30.93 -12.63
C LYS A 132 -23.60 -30.58 -14.07
N ILE A 133 -22.64 -31.29 -14.64
CA ILE A 133 -22.31 -31.20 -16.06
C ILE A 133 -23.21 -32.17 -16.82
N ASN A 134 -24.00 -31.64 -17.77
CA ASN A 134 -24.79 -32.45 -18.69
C ASN A 134 -24.10 -32.49 -20.05
N TYR A 135 -23.83 -33.70 -20.54
CA TYR A 135 -23.34 -33.93 -21.91
C TYR A 135 -24.52 -34.34 -22.80
N LYS A 136 -24.71 -33.67 -23.94
CA LYS A 136 -25.66 -34.09 -24.99
C LYS A 136 -24.88 -34.86 -26.05
N GLN A 137 -25.35 -36.06 -26.37
CA GLN A 137 -24.86 -36.91 -27.47
C GLN A 137 -25.14 -36.28 -28.83
#